data_AF-X1W192-F1
#
_entry.id   AF-X1W192-F1
#
_cell.length_a   1.000
_cell.length_b   1.000
_cell.length_c   1.000
_cell.angle_alpha   90.00
_cell.angle_beta   90.00
_cell.angle_gamma   90.00
#
_symmetry.space_group_name_H-M   'P 1'
#
loop_
_entity.id
_entity.type
_entity.pdbx_description
1 polymer ?
#
loop_
_entity_poly.entity_id
_entity_poly.type
_entity_poly.pdbx_seq_one_letter_code
_entity_poly.pdbx_strand_id
1 'polypeptide(L)' 'DGVFVGSGVFKSSNPEAIAKAVVKATTHYQDPKIIAEVSKNLGDAMPGLDIKQIPAEELLATRGW' A
#
# COMPACT_ATOMS: atom_id res chain seq x y z
N ASP A 1 8.40 -12.94 8.44
CA ASP A 1 7.77 -12.42 7.21
C ASP A 1 7.65 -10.91 7.25
N GLY A 2 7.52 -10.28 6.08
CA GLY A 2 7.48 -8.83 5.92
C GLY A 2 6.79 -8.41 4.62
N VAL A 3 6.70 -7.10 4.37
CA VAL A 3 5.98 -6.52 3.23
C VAL A 3 6.95 -5.88 2.25
N PHE A 4 6.79 -6.16 0.96
CA PHE A 4 7.50 -5.46 -0.10
C PHE A 4 6.66 -4.28 -0.62
N VAL A 5 7.30 -3.12 -0.79
CA VAL A 5 6.64 -1.88 -1.20
C VAL A 5 7.51 -1.17 -2.23
N GLY A 6 6.89 -0.76 -3.33
CA GLY A 6 7.55 0.01 -4.39
C GLY A 6 6.68 1.19 -4.81
N SER A 7 5.79 0.95 -5.78
CA SER A 7 4.93 1.99 -6.34
C SER A 7 4.07 2.71 -5.31
N GLY A 8 3.58 2.00 -4.29
CA GLY A 8 2.75 2.59 -3.23
C GLY A 8 3.43 3.71 -2.45
N VAL A 9 4.77 3.70 -2.39
CA VAL A 9 5.57 4.77 -1.77
C VAL A 9 5.94 5.81 -2.84
N PHE A 10 6.62 5.39 -3.90
CA PHE A 10 7.26 6.33 -4.84
C PHE A 10 6.31 7.01 -5.83
N LYS A 11 5.12 6.45 -6.07
CA LYS A 11 4.08 7.07 -6.92
C LYS A 11 2.99 7.77 -6.10
N SER A 12 3.19 7.95 -4.80
CA SER A 12 2.30 8.74 -3.95
C SER A 12 2.62 10.23 -4.03
N SER A 13 1.73 11.08 -3.54
CA SER A 13 1.97 12.52 -3.47
C SER A 13 3.01 12.92 -2.43
N ASN A 14 3.27 12.09 -1.41
CA ASN A 14 4.28 12.33 -0.37
C ASN A 14 5.05 11.04 0.01
N PRO A 15 6.03 10.64 -0.83
CA PRO A 15 6.75 9.39 -0.65
C PRO A 15 7.45 9.25 0.71
N GLU A 16 8.02 10.33 1.24
CA GLU A 16 8.73 10.29 2.52
C GLU A 16 7.80 9.98 3.69
N ALA A 17 6.64 10.66 3.74
CA ALA A 17 5.65 10.43 4.78
C ALA A 17 5.07 9.01 4.70
N ILE A 18 4.75 8.54 3.49
CA ILE A 18 4.25 7.16 3.29
C ILE A 18 5.30 6.13 3.68
N ALA A 19 6.57 6.30 3.29
CA ALA A 19 7.63 5.37 3.67
C ALA A 19 7.74 5.21 5.19
N LYS A 20 7.78 6.34 5.92
CA LYS A 20 7.82 6.35 7.39
C LYS A 20 6.58 5.69 8.01
N ALA A 21 5.40 5.95 7.44
CA ALA A 21 4.16 5.36 7.91
C ALA A 21 4.13 3.84 7.71
N VAL A 22 4.54 3.33 6.55
CA VAL A 22 4.56 1.89 6.25
C VAL A 22 5.54 1.13 7.15
N VAL A 23 6.72 1.70 7.42
CA VAL A 23 7.70 1.10 8.33
C VAL A 23 7.14 1.01 9.76
N LYS A 24 6.53 2.09 10.26
CA LYS A 24 5.90 2.10 11.58
C LYS A 24 4.70 1.14 11.65
N ALA A 25 3.86 1.13 10.62
CA ALA A 25 2.70 0.24 10.55
C ALA A 25 3.10 -1.24 10.53
N THR A 26 4.17 -1.58 9.80
CA THR A 26 4.69 -2.96 9.76
C THR A 26 5.26 -3.36 11.13
N THR A 27 5.98 -2.46 11.79
CA THR A 27 6.54 -2.70 13.13
C THR A 27 5.45 -2.89 14.19
N HIS A 28 4.37 -2.10 14.11
CA HIS A 28 3.29 -2.07 15.11
C HIS A 28 1.96 -2.60 14.58
N TYR A 29 2.00 -3.64 13.73
CA TYR A 29 0.83 -4.14 13.00
C TYR A 29 -0.34 -4.61 13.89
N GLN A 30 -0.10 -4.88 15.18
CA GLN A 30 -1.11 -5.30 16.16
C GLN A 30 -1.68 -4.16 17.01
N ASP A 31 -1.15 -2.94 16.90
CA ASP A 31 -1.64 -1.79 17.68
C ASP A 31 -2.55 -0.89 16.81
N PRO A 32 -3.88 -1.01 16.91
CA PRO A 32 -4.81 -0.24 16.08
C PRO A 32 -4.69 1.27 16.29
N LYS A 33 -4.20 1.74 17.45
CA LYS A 33 -4.03 3.18 17.70
C LYS A 33 -2.87 3.73 16.89
N ILE A 34 -1.74 3.03 16.88
CA ILE A 34 -0.56 3.41 16.10
C ILE A 34 -0.90 3.38 14.61
N ILE A 35 -1.60 2.33 14.14
CA ILE A 35 -2.04 2.25 12.74
C ILE A 35 -2.91 3.46 12.37
N ALA A 36 -3.93 3.76 13.17
CA ALA A 36 -4.80 4.90 12.91
C ALA A 36 -4.06 6.24 12.94
N GLU A 37 -3.01 6.38 13.75
CA GLU A 37 -2.19 7.59 13.82
C GLU A 37 -1.32 7.76 12.57
N VAL A 38 -0.59 6.72 12.17
CA VAL A 38 0.32 6.80 11.03
C VAL A 38 -0.40 6.87 9.68
N SER A 39 -1.68 6.52 9.62
CA SER A 39 -2.50 6.66 8.40
C SER A 39 -3.03 8.08 8.15
N LYS A 40 -2.79 9.05 9.05
CA LYS A 40 -3.29 10.42 8.91
C LYS A 40 -2.35 11.29 8.06
N ASN A 41 -2.93 12.23 7.33
CA ASN A 41 -2.22 13.31 6.62
C ASN A 41 -1.09 12.83 5.68
N LEU A 42 -1.23 11.64 5.09
CA LEU A 42 -0.24 11.07 4.18
C LEU A 42 -0.31 11.64 2.76
N GLY A 43 -1.38 12.36 2.43
CA GLY A 43 -1.66 12.80 1.06
C GLY A 43 -2.32 11.71 0.23
N ASP A 44 -2.26 11.88 -1.09
CA ASP A 44 -2.88 10.97 -2.04
C ASP A 44 -2.01 9.74 -2.28
N ALA A 45 -2.63 8.57 -2.12
CA ALA A 45 -2.00 7.30 -2.48
C ALA A 45 -1.87 7.16 -4.00
N MET A 46 -1.04 6.22 -4.45
CA MET A 46 -0.97 5.89 -5.88
C MET A 46 -2.36 5.44 -6.40
N PRO A 47 -2.78 5.86 -7.59
CA PRO A 47 -3.97 5.30 -8.22
C PRO A 47 -3.72 3.84 -8.56
N GLY A 48 -4.61 2.96 -8.07
CA GLY A 48 -4.63 1.55 -8.41
C GLY A 48 -5.49 1.28 -9.64
N LEU A 49 -5.22 0.17 -10.32
CA LEU A 49 -6.10 -0.39 -11.34
C LEU A 49 -6.98 -1.46 -10.69
N ASP A 50 -8.29 -1.43 -10.95
CA ASP A 50 -9.20 -2.50 -10.51
C ASP A 50 -8.88 -3.77 -11.31
N ILE A 51 -8.78 -4.90 -10.61
CA ILE A 51 -8.50 -6.21 -11.21
C ILE A 51 -9.51 -6.57 -12.32
N LYS A 52 -10.76 -6.11 -12.21
CA LYS A 52 -11.81 -6.36 -13.22
C LYS A 52 -11.55 -5.64 -14.54
N GLN A 53 -10.71 -4.60 -14.53
CA GLN A 53 -10.35 -3.83 -15.73
C GLN A 53 -9.11 -4.39 -16.43
N ILE A 54 -8.40 -5.32 -15.80
CA ILE A 54 -7.20 -5.93 -16.38
C ILE A 54 -7.64 -6.99 -17.40
N PRO A 55 -7.18 -6.93 -18.66
CA PRO A 55 -7.45 -7.97 -19.65
C PRO A 55 -7.04 -9.36 -19.16
N ALA A 56 -7.80 -10.39 -19.52
CA ALA A 56 -7.54 -11.77 -19.05
C ALA A 56 -6.13 -12.27 -19.39
N GLU A 57 -5.56 -11.77 -20.49
CA GLU A 57 -4.21 -12.09 -20.97
C GLU A 57 -3.08 -11.46 -20.14
N GLU A 58 -3.38 -10.36 -19.44
CA GLU A 58 -2.44 -9.62 -18.59
C GLU A 58 -2.54 -10.03 -17.11
N LEU A 59 -3.52 -10.87 -16.76
CA LEU A 59 -3.68 -11.40 -15.41
C LEU A 59 -2.56 -12.41 -15.12
N LEU A 60 -1.71 -12.07 -14.14
CA LEU A 60 -0.68 -12.99 -13.63
C LEU A 60 -1.27 -14.25 -12.98
N ALA A 61 -2.55 -14.23 -12.59
CA ALA A 61 -3.31 -15.38 -12.12
C ALA A 61 -4.79 -15.24 -12.52
N THR A 62 -5.36 -16.28 -13.12
CA THR A 62 -6.73 -16.26 -13.69
C THR A 62 -7.82 -16.77 -12.75
N ARG A 63 -7.51 -17.07 -11.49
CA ARG A 63 -8.48 -17.28 -10.40
C ARG A 63 -7.82 -17.09 -9.02
N GLY A 64 -8.61 -16.63 -8.05
CA GLY A 64 -8.22 -16.50 -6.64
C GLY A 64 -7.69 -17.80 -6.04
N TRP A 65 -6.88 -17.63 -4.99
CA TRP A 65 -6.13 -18.64 -4.23
C TRP A 65 -6.67 -20.07 -4.26
#